data_AF-A0A2V5QKE0-F1
#
_entry.id   AF-A0A2V5QKE0-F1
#
_cell.length_a   1.000
_cell.length_b   1.000
_cell.length_c   1.000
_cell.angle_alpha   90.00
_cell.angle_beta   90.00
_cell.angle_gamma   90.00
#
_symmetry.space_group_name_H-M   'P 1'
#
loop_
_entity.id
_entity.type
_entity.pdbx_description
1 polymer ?
#
loop_
_entity_poly.entity_id
_entity_poly.type
_entity_poly.pdbx_seq_one_letter_code
_entity_poly.pdbx_strand_id
1 'polypeptide(L)'
;MSLSRSTIIAIIVTLWIARAWAQQSAPEATSTSSAISAGTASPSPTPVVFSSQTLAELKRLQQAALRSDYAYKQVAHLANNIGPRLSGSSQAAKSIEYVASELKAIGCEVQLEKVMVPHWMRGEETAGLVEFPGQAQSTMQKIVLCALGGSVATPPEGIEAEVIAVRNFDELKSMPRDKVAGKIVLFNYPFDKQMAAEGRGILDRPITQMMHRKFQPAQLPQRTPI
;
A
#
# COMPACT_ATOMS: atom_id res chain seq x y z
N MET A 1 -74.35 1.43 34.23
CA MET A 1 -74.41 2.47 35.28
C MET A 1 -73.08 3.21 35.30
N SER A 2 -73.15 4.55 35.28
CA SER A 2 -72.10 5.54 35.58
C SER A 2 -70.92 5.74 34.60
N LEU A 3 -71.07 6.73 33.71
CA LEU A 3 -69.97 7.52 33.13
C LEU A 3 -69.59 8.65 34.11
N SER A 4 -68.28 8.94 34.22
CA SER A 4 -67.72 10.20 34.77
C SER A 4 -66.49 10.54 33.90
N ARG A 5 -66.57 11.42 32.89
CA ARG A 5 -66.51 12.90 32.90
C ARG A 5 -65.27 13.51 33.61
N SER A 6 -64.29 13.83 32.75
CA SER A 6 -63.59 15.13 32.66
C SER A 6 -62.35 15.41 33.53
N THR A 7 -61.18 15.34 32.88
CA THR A 7 -60.14 16.40 33.01
C THR A 7 -59.56 16.72 31.63
N ILE A 8 -59.60 18.00 31.29
CA ILE A 8 -59.21 18.69 30.05
C ILE A 8 -57.74 19.14 30.24
N ILE A 9 -56.83 19.13 29.25
CA ILE A 9 -56.31 20.28 28.44
C ILE A 9 -55.11 19.69 27.65
N ALA A 10 -55.22 19.34 26.37
CA ALA A 10 -54.93 20.12 25.14
C ALA A 10 -53.42 20.31 24.79
N ILE A 11 -53.00 19.80 23.60
CA ILE A 11 -52.27 20.49 22.50
C ILE A 11 -51.46 19.50 21.60
N ILE A 12 -51.97 19.37 20.36
CA ILE A 12 -51.28 19.24 19.04
C ILE A 12 -50.75 17.87 18.54
N VAL A 13 -51.60 17.31 17.66
CA VAL A 13 -51.42 16.45 16.47
C VAL A 13 -50.08 16.56 15.73
N THR A 14 -49.46 15.41 15.42
CA THR A 14 -48.98 15.07 14.06
C THR A 14 -48.95 13.56 13.82
N LEU A 15 -49.93 13.14 13.02
CA LEU A 15 -49.88 12.18 11.90
C LEU A 15 -49.24 10.79 12.08
N TRP A 16 -50.15 9.81 11.93
CA TRP A 16 -49.99 8.38 12.05
C TRP A 16 -49.26 7.71 10.89
N ILE A 17 -48.48 6.70 11.29
CA ILE A 17 -47.79 5.69 10.51
C ILE A 17 -48.77 4.62 9.99
N ALA A 18 -48.42 4.06 8.84
CA ALA A 18 -48.79 2.74 8.30
C ALA A 18 -50.24 2.55 7.81
N ARG A 19 -50.39 2.62 6.47
CA ARG A 19 -51.39 1.81 5.76
C ARG A 19 -50.76 0.48 5.35
N ALA A 20 -51.32 -0.54 5.96
CA ALA A 20 -51.09 -1.95 5.77
C ALA A 20 -51.69 -2.46 4.44
N TRP A 21 -51.02 -3.49 3.91
CA TRP A 21 -51.60 -4.65 3.22
C TRP A 21 -52.27 -4.40 1.87
N ALA A 22 -51.47 -4.61 0.83
CA ALA A 22 -51.93 -4.82 -0.54
C ALA A 22 -52.53 -6.23 -0.68
N GLN A 23 -53.75 -6.26 -1.20
CA GLN A 23 -54.50 -7.45 -1.55
C GLN A 23 -54.11 -7.94 -2.95
N GLN A 24 -54.10 -9.26 -3.12
CA GLN A 24 -53.60 -9.98 -4.28
C GLN A 24 -54.71 -10.24 -5.31
N SER A 25 -54.37 -10.12 -6.59
CA SER A 25 -55.11 -10.75 -7.71
C SER A 25 -54.14 -11.07 -8.85
N ALA A 26 -54.15 -12.33 -9.28
CA ALA A 26 -53.59 -12.85 -10.54
C ALA A 26 -54.77 -13.35 -11.39
N PRO A 27 -54.65 -13.79 -12.67
CA PRO A 27 -53.47 -13.94 -13.55
C PRO A 27 -53.68 -13.39 -14.99
N GLU A 28 -52.66 -13.38 -15.86
CA GLU A 28 -52.70 -13.99 -17.22
C GLU A 28 -51.34 -13.85 -17.92
N ALA A 29 -50.85 -14.95 -18.50
CA ALA A 29 -49.62 -15.00 -19.26
C ALA A 29 -49.89 -14.55 -20.70
N THR A 30 -49.18 -13.52 -21.17
CA THR A 30 -49.03 -13.27 -22.61
C THR A 30 -47.53 -13.18 -22.90
N SER A 31 -47.02 -14.18 -23.60
CA SER A 31 -45.71 -14.17 -24.21
C SER A 31 -45.69 -13.15 -25.35
N THR A 32 -44.95 -12.05 -25.20
CA THR A 32 -44.54 -11.23 -26.34
C THR A 32 -43.06 -10.94 -26.22
N SER A 33 -42.32 -11.52 -27.16
CA SER A 33 -40.90 -11.30 -27.39
C SER A 33 -40.61 -9.81 -27.49
N SER A 34 -39.70 -9.31 -26.68
CA SER A 34 -39.03 -8.03 -26.89
C SER A 34 -37.58 -8.26 -26.51
N ALA A 35 -36.75 -8.46 -27.53
CA ALA A 35 -35.31 -8.53 -27.39
C ALA A 35 -34.83 -7.34 -26.56
N ILE A 36 -34.16 -7.62 -25.44
CA ILE A 36 -33.34 -6.63 -24.76
C ILE A 36 -32.19 -6.36 -25.73
N SER A 37 -32.37 -5.37 -26.61
CA SER A 37 -31.28 -4.78 -27.35
C SER A 37 -30.36 -4.17 -26.31
N ALA A 38 -29.34 -4.94 -25.90
CA ALA A 38 -28.19 -4.43 -25.19
C ALA A 38 -27.51 -3.44 -26.12
N GLY A 39 -28.01 -2.20 -26.12
CA GLY A 39 -27.34 -1.08 -26.75
C GLY A 39 -25.97 -0.98 -26.12
N THR A 40 -24.94 -1.36 -26.89
CA THR A 40 -23.57 -0.99 -26.63
C THR A 40 -23.55 0.53 -26.52
N ALA A 41 -23.55 1.04 -25.29
CA ALA A 41 -23.27 2.45 -25.03
C ALA A 41 -21.88 2.73 -25.58
N SER A 42 -21.83 3.25 -26.80
CA SER A 42 -20.61 3.71 -27.43
C SER A 42 -20.05 4.82 -26.53
N PRO A 43 -18.79 4.76 -26.08
CA PRO A 43 -18.25 5.82 -25.23
C PRO A 43 -18.30 7.13 -26.02
N SER A 44 -19.10 8.08 -25.54
CA SER A 44 -19.11 9.44 -26.08
C SER A 44 -17.68 10.00 -25.95
N PRO A 45 -17.13 10.64 -27.00
CA PRO A 45 -15.83 11.28 -26.91
C PRO A 45 -15.79 12.20 -25.70
N THR A 46 -14.76 12.08 -24.86
CA THR A 46 -14.54 13.03 -23.77
C THR A 46 -14.48 14.43 -24.38
N PRO A 47 -15.33 15.36 -23.95
CA PRO A 47 -15.33 16.71 -24.50
C PRO A 47 -13.96 17.33 -24.31
N VAL A 48 -13.47 18.05 -25.32
CA VAL A 48 -12.18 18.74 -25.24
C VAL A 48 -12.29 19.82 -24.17
N VAL A 49 -11.64 19.60 -23.03
CA VAL A 49 -11.73 20.47 -21.84
C VAL A 49 -10.83 21.71 -21.95
N PHE A 50 -9.84 21.70 -22.84
CA PHE A 50 -8.80 22.73 -22.93
C PHE A 50 -8.88 23.53 -24.24
N SER A 51 -8.57 24.83 -24.16
CA SER A 51 -8.51 25.69 -25.34
C SER A 51 -7.37 25.28 -26.29
N SER A 52 -7.49 25.63 -27.57
CA SER A 52 -6.43 25.38 -28.56
C SER A 52 -5.10 26.04 -28.19
N GLN A 53 -5.16 27.23 -27.59
CA GLN A 53 -3.99 27.94 -27.06
C GLN A 53 -3.32 27.14 -25.94
N THR A 54 -4.09 26.67 -24.95
CA THR A 54 -3.58 25.85 -23.85
C THR A 54 -2.91 24.58 -24.37
N LEU A 55 -3.50 23.91 -25.37
CA LEU A 55 -2.91 22.73 -25.99
C LEU A 55 -1.58 23.03 -26.68
N ALA A 56 -1.45 24.20 -27.33
CA ALA A 56 -0.20 24.63 -27.95
C ALA A 56 0.89 24.93 -26.91
N GLU A 57 0.52 25.59 -25.80
CA GLU A 57 1.42 25.88 -24.69
C GLU A 57 1.91 24.60 -23.99
N LEU A 58 1.03 23.64 -23.72
CA LEU A 58 1.40 22.34 -23.16
C LEU A 58 2.37 21.57 -24.06
N LYS A 59 2.16 21.59 -25.39
CA LYS A 59 3.10 21.01 -26.35
C LYS A 59 4.46 21.70 -26.29
N ARG A 60 4.50 23.03 -26.18
CA ARG A 60 5.75 23.78 -26.05
C ARG A 60 6.49 23.42 -24.76
N LEU A 61 5.80 23.32 -23.63
CA LEU A 61 6.38 22.89 -22.35
C LEU A 61 6.94 21.47 -22.43
N GLN A 62 6.19 20.53 -23.02
CA GLN A 62 6.67 19.17 -23.24
C GLN A 62 7.97 19.16 -24.07
N GLN A 63 8.01 19.90 -25.18
CA GLN A 63 9.20 19.98 -26.03
C GLN A 63 10.39 20.62 -25.32
N ALA A 64 10.17 21.64 -24.48
CA ALA A 64 11.22 22.23 -23.66
C ALA A 64 11.78 21.22 -22.64
N ALA A 65 10.90 20.46 -21.97
CA ALA A 65 11.30 19.43 -21.02
C ALA A 65 12.12 18.30 -21.68
N LEU A 66 11.70 17.83 -22.86
CA LEU A 66 12.42 16.77 -23.60
C LEU A 66 13.79 17.20 -24.12
N ARG A 67 14.02 18.51 -24.31
CA ARG A 67 15.30 19.06 -24.77
C ARG A 67 16.24 19.46 -23.63
N SER A 68 15.76 19.42 -22.39
CA SER A 68 16.52 19.84 -21.21
C SER A 68 17.06 18.64 -20.47
N ASP A 69 18.31 18.73 -20.00
CA ASP A 69 18.92 17.75 -19.10
C ASP A 69 18.69 18.08 -17.62
N TYR A 70 17.88 19.11 -17.31
CA TYR A 70 17.67 19.60 -15.96
C TYR A 70 17.19 18.50 -15.01
N ALA A 71 16.13 17.77 -15.36
CA ALA A 71 15.60 16.69 -14.53
C ALA A 71 16.64 15.59 -14.26
N TYR A 72 17.46 15.26 -15.27
CA TYR A 72 18.54 14.30 -15.13
C TYR A 72 19.60 14.78 -14.14
N LYS A 73 19.99 16.06 -14.19
CA LYS A 73 20.97 16.64 -13.24
C LYS A 73 20.45 16.59 -11.80
N GLN A 74 19.18 16.91 -11.58
CA GLN A 74 18.60 16.87 -10.22
C GLN A 74 18.59 15.44 -9.65
N VAL A 75 18.13 14.46 -10.43
CA VAL A 75 18.13 13.06 -9.97
C VAL A 75 19.54 12.50 -9.84
N ALA A 76 20.47 12.90 -10.71
CA ALA A 76 21.87 12.51 -10.63
C ALA A 76 22.52 13.04 -9.35
N HIS A 77 22.29 14.30 -8.97
CA HIS A 77 22.79 14.83 -7.71
C HIS A 77 22.23 14.08 -6.50
N LEU A 78 20.91 13.87 -6.49
CA LEU A 78 20.26 13.08 -5.44
C LEU A 78 20.88 11.67 -5.36
N ALA A 79 21.01 10.96 -6.48
CA ALA A 79 21.49 9.57 -6.50
C ALA A 79 22.99 9.44 -6.21
N ASN A 80 23.82 10.26 -6.85
CA ASN A 80 25.27 10.09 -6.84
C ASN A 80 25.94 10.84 -5.69
N ASN A 81 25.45 12.03 -5.34
CA ASN A 81 26.08 12.89 -4.33
C ASN A 81 25.47 12.67 -2.94
N ILE A 82 24.14 12.47 -2.86
CA ILE A 82 23.47 12.25 -1.57
C ILE A 82 23.34 10.75 -1.25
N GLY A 83 22.99 9.92 -2.22
CA GLY A 83 22.88 8.47 -2.03
C GLY A 83 21.54 8.02 -1.43
N PRO A 84 21.48 6.89 -0.68
CA PRO A 84 20.24 6.32 -0.13
C PRO A 84 19.54 7.22 0.90
N ARG A 85 18.23 7.47 0.74
CA ARG A 85 17.47 8.48 1.50
C ARG A 85 16.34 7.86 2.35
N LEU A 86 16.67 6.87 3.18
CA LEU A 86 15.69 6.32 4.12
C LEU A 86 15.19 7.41 5.08
N SER A 87 13.89 7.49 5.32
CA SER A 87 13.31 8.49 6.23
C SER A 87 13.98 8.45 7.61
N GLY A 88 14.31 9.63 8.15
CA GLY A 88 15.03 9.75 9.42
C GLY A 88 16.55 9.58 9.31
N SER A 89 17.11 9.33 8.12
CA SER A 89 18.56 9.30 7.91
C SER A 89 19.15 10.69 7.67
N SER A 90 20.47 10.84 7.84
CA SER A 90 21.18 12.08 7.53
C SER A 90 21.16 12.42 6.04
N GLN A 91 21.13 11.41 5.16
CA GLN A 91 20.98 11.61 3.72
C GLN A 91 19.59 12.15 3.36
N ALA A 92 18.53 11.70 4.04
CA ALA A 92 17.19 12.25 3.84
C ALA A 92 17.14 13.74 4.21
N ALA A 93 17.72 14.13 5.35
CA ALA A 93 17.81 15.54 5.76
C ALA A 93 18.55 16.40 4.72
N LYS A 94 19.73 15.95 4.25
CA LYS A 94 20.48 16.63 3.17
C LYS A 94 19.69 16.77 1.87
N SER A 95 18.83 15.80 1.57
CA SER A 95 17.98 15.84 0.37
C SER A 95 16.89 16.90 0.47
N ILE A 96 16.32 17.07 1.66
CA ILE A 96 15.33 18.12 1.94
C ILE A 96 15.98 19.49 1.73
N GLU A 97 17.16 19.70 2.31
CA GLU A 97 17.94 20.94 2.16
C GLU A 97 18.26 21.23 0.69
N TYR A 98 18.75 20.22 -0.04
CA TYR A 98 19.07 20.35 -1.47
C TYR A 98 17.85 20.71 -2.31
N VAL A 99 16.73 20.00 -2.17
CA VAL A 99 15.52 20.31 -2.95
C VAL A 99 15.00 21.70 -2.60
N ALA A 100 15.02 22.07 -1.31
CA ALA A 100 14.60 23.40 -0.88
C ALA A 100 15.50 24.50 -1.48
N SER A 101 16.82 24.30 -1.57
CA SER A 101 17.72 25.28 -2.20
C SER A 101 17.50 25.38 -3.70
N GLU A 102 17.30 24.26 -4.39
CA GLU A 102 17.06 24.24 -5.84
C GLU A 102 15.74 24.94 -6.20
N LEU A 103 14.68 24.71 -5.42
CA LEU A 103 13.40 25.39 -5.60
C LEU A 103 13.50 26.91 -5.33
N LYS A 104 14.25 27.32 -4.31
CA LYS A 104 14.51 28.75 -4.05
C LYS A 104 15.31 29.38 -5.20
N ALA A 105 16.29 28.67 -5.76
CA ALA A 105 17.14 29.18 -6.83
C ALA A 105 16.36 29.46 -8.13
N ILE A 106 15.28 28.72 -8.40
CA ILE A 106 14.39 28.96 -9.54
C ILE A 106 13.30 30.00 -9.24
N GLY A 107 13.33 30.64 -8.07
CA GLY A 107 12.41 31.71 -7.68
C GLY A 107 11.09 31.23 -7.07
N CYS A 108 10.98 29.97 -6.64
CA CYS A 108 9.79 29.50 -5.93
C CYS A 108 9.78 29.96 -4.46
N GLU A 109 8.60 30.21 -3.93
CA GLU A 109 8.40 30.30 -2.48
C GLU A 109 8.47 28.89 -1.87
N VAL A 110 9.32 28.71 -0.86
CA VAL A 110 9.59 27.39 -0.26
C VAL A 110 9.38 27.44 1.24
N GLN A 111 8.57 26.52 1.74
CA GLN A 111 8.33 26.31 3.17
C GLN A 111 8.61 24.84 3.51
N LEU A 112 9.22 24.60 4.68
CA LEU A 112 9.54 23.26 5.16
C LEU A 112 8.62 22.90 6.33
N GLU A 113 7.90 21.79 6.18
CA GLU A 113 6.98 21.27 7.20
C GLU A 113 7.63 20.13 7.96
N LYS A 114 7.70 20.28 9.28
CA LYS A 114 8.32 19.30 10.17
C LYS A 114 7.46 18.05 10.29
N VAL A 115 8.05 16.88 10.07
CA VAL A 115 7.34 15.59 10.19
C VAL A 115 8.10 14.64 11.12
N MET A 116 7.36 13.95 11.99
CA MET A 116 7.92 12.93 12.88
C MET A 116 7.90 11.56 12.19
N VAL A 117 9.07 10.98 11.95
CA VAL A 117 9.20 9.66 11.30
C VAL A 117 9.85 8.63 12.22
N PRO A 118 9.49 7.34 12.12
CA PRO A 118 10.19 6.29 12.83
C PRO A 118 11.66 6.21 12.35
N HIS A 119 12.58 6.06 13.27
CA HIS A 119 14.00 5.90 12.99
C HIS A 119 14.43 4.45 13.19
N TRP A 120 14.63 3.74 12.07
CA TRP A 120 15.16 2.38 12.05
C TRP A 120 16.51 2.39 11.34
N MET A 121 17.54 1.86 12.00
CA MET A 121 18.86 1.68 11.42
C MET A 121 19.12 0.18 11.26
N ARG A 122 19.54 -0.18 10.04
CA ARG A 122 19.98 -1.52 9.73
C ARG A 122 21.29 -1.83 10.46
N GLY A 123 21.35 -2.98 11.13
CA GLY A 123 22.56 -3.49 11.79
C GLY A 123 23.38 -4.41 10.91
N GLU A 124 24.22 -5.23 11.53
CA GLU A 124 24.96 -6.30 10.88
C GLU A 124 24.01 -7.46 10.50
N GLU A 125 24.24 -8.03 9.32
CA GLU A 125 23.42 -9.08 8.75
C GLU A 125 24.32 -10.16 8.13
N THR A 126 24.29 -11.35 8.70
CA THR A 126 25.00 -12.52 8.18
C THR A 126 24.11 -13.75 8.30
N ALA A 127 24.19 -14.66 7.33
CA ALA A 127 23.66 -16.01 7.47
C ALA A 127 24.40 -17.00 6.57
N GLY A 128 24.28 -18.27 6.91
CA GLY A 128 24.75 -19.39 6.12
C GLY A 128 23.91 -20.63 6.36
N LEU A 129 23.92 -21.54 5.39
CA LEU A 129 23.45 -22.91 5.61
C LEU A 129 24.57 -23.67 6.30
N VAL A 130 24.30 -24.11 7.53
CA VAL A 130 25.23 -24.84 8.40
C VAL A 130 25.10 -26.35 8.28
N GLU A 131 23.91 -26.85 7.91
CA GLU A 131 23.65 -28.27 7.66
C GLU A 131 22.70 -28.46 6.48
N PHE A 132 23.06 -29.31 5.51
CA PHE A 132 22.18 -29.66 4.40
C PHE A 132 22.57 -31.01 3.73
N PRO A 133 21.61 -31.71 3.08
CA PRO A 133 21.90 -32.96 2.38
C PRO A 133 22.98 -32.80 1.31
N GLY A 134 24.02 -33.66 1.36
CA GLY A 134 25.14 -33.64 0.41
C GLY A 134 26.23 -32.61 0.72
N GLN A 135 26.18 -31.97 1.90
CA GLN A 135 27.21 -31.05 2.36
C GLN A 135 28.56 -31.76 2.57
N ALA A 136 29.64 -31.14 2.11
CA ALA A 136 30.99 -31.59 2.39
C ALA A 136 31.34 -31.33 3.87
N GLN A 137 32.07 -32.25 4.50
CA GLN A 137 32.40 -32.17 5.93
C GLN A 137 32.97 -30.80 6.31
N SER A 138 32.41 -30.19 7.35
CA SER A 138 32.83 -28.91 7.92
C SER A 138 32.81 -27.71 6.96
N THR A 139 31.92 -27.73 5.96
CA THR A 139 31.71 -26.58 5.06
C THR A 139 30.46 -25.79 5.44
N MET A 140 30.40 -24.51 5.11
CA MET A 140 29.20 -23.67 5.27
C MET A 140 28.93 -22.94 3.97
N GLN A 141 27.66 -22.85 3.56
CA GLN A 141 27.27 -22.08 2.40
C GLN A 141 26.76 -20.70 2.82
N LYS A 142 27.48 -19.64 2.45
CA LYS A 142 27.06 -18.25 2.72
C LYS A 142 25.75 -17.92 2.01
N ILE A 143 24.84 -17.27 2.72
CA ILE A 143 23.61 -16.69 2.17
C ILE A 143 23.77 -15.17 2.11
N VAL A 144 23.49 -14.57 0.95
CA VAL A 144 23.35 -13.12 0.83
C VAL A 144 21.92 -12.76 1.19
N LEU A 145 21.75 -11.93 2.21
CA LEU A 145 20.45 -11.53 2.71
C LEU A 145 20.42 -10.03 3.01
N CYS A 146 19.21 -9.53 3.21
CA CYS A 146 18.95 -8.17 3.65
C CYS A 146 17.78 -8.21 4.62
N ALA A 147 17.89 -7.65 5.83
CA ALA A 147 16.76 -7.66 6.76
C ALA A 147 15.60 -6.82 6.22
N LEU A 148 14.39 -7.22 6.58
CA LEU A 148 13.20 -6.44 6.30
C LEU A 148 13.19 -5.17 7.17
N GLY A 149 12.77 -4.04 6.59
CA GLY A 149 12.65 -2.79 7.33
C GLY A 149 11.72 -2.95 8.54
N GLY A 150 12.19 -2.55 9.72
CA GLY A 150 11.44 -2.71 10.97
C GLY A 150 11.62 -4.05 11.66
N SER A 151 12.44 -4.97 11.14
CA SER A 151 12.82 -6.19 11.85
C SER A 151 13.60 -5.87 13.12
N VAL A 152 13.41 -6.70 14.15
CA VAL A 152 14.23 -6.69 15.37
C VAL A 152 15.55 -7.45 15.13
N ALA A 153 16.55 -7.13 15.95
CA ALA A 153 17.83 -7.83 15.95
C ALA A 153 17.68 -9.25 16.53
N THR A 154 18.53 -10.17 16.06
CA THR A 154 18.74 -11.46 16.70
C THR A 154 19.51 -11.29 18.02
N PRO A 155 19.49 -12.28 18.93
CA PRO A 155 20.40 -12.32 20.06
C PRO A 155 21.88 -12.20 19.61
N PRO A 156 22.80 -11.73 20.47
CA PRO A 156 24.22 -11.58 20.15
C PRO A 156 24.89 -12.87 19.66
N GLU A 157 24.45 -14.03 20.15
CA GLU A 157 24.90 -15.36 19.77
C GLU A 157 24.37 -15.84 18.41
N GLY A 158 23.45 -15.09 17.79
CA GLY A 158 22.76 -15.48 16.57
C GLY A 158 21.59 -16.43 16.82
N ILE A 159 20.97 -16.91 15.73
CA ILE A 159 19.92 -17.92 15.78
C ILE A 159 20.29 -19.02 14.78
N GLU A 160 20.44 -20.23 15.28
CA GLU A 160 20.55 -21.45 14.48
C GLU A 160 19.28 -22.28 14.68
N ALA A 161 18.58 -22.58 13.58
CA ALA A 161 17.37 -23.37 13.62
C ALA A 161 17.08 -24.01 12.26
N GLU A 162 16.30 -25.09 12.29
CA GLU A 162 15.81 -25.74 11.08
C GLU A 162 14.94 -24.79 10.24
N VAL A 163 15.10 -24.87 8.91
CA VAL A 163 14.33 -24.05 7.98
C VAL A 163 13.12 -24.82 7.47
N ILE A 164 11.93 -24.22 7.58
CA ILE A 164 10.70 -24.72 6.98
C ILE A 164 10.26 -23.82 5.84
N ALA A 165 10.16 -24.38 4.64
CA ALA A 165 9.70 -23.66 3.46
C ALA A 165 8.17 -23.70 3.36
N VAL A 166 7.56 -22.54 3.18
CA VAL A 166 6.12 -22.37 2.94
C VAL A 166 5.93 -21.50 1.70
N ARG A 167 4.89 -21.75 0.92
CA ARG A 167 4.58 -20.97 -0.28
C ARG A 167 3.99 -19.61 0.08
N ASN A 168 3.10 -19.57 1.06
CA ASN A 168 2.37 -18.36 1.43
C ASN A 168 1.91 -18.38 2.90
N PHE A 169 1.28 -17.30 3.33
CA PHE A 169 0.78 -17.18 4.70
C PHE A 169 -0.37 -18.14 5.03
N ASP A 170 -1.16 -18.58 4.06
CA ASP A 170 -2.28 -19.49 4.33
C ASP A 170 -1.77 -20.91 4.60
N GLU A 171 -0.73 -21.34 3.87
CA GLU A 171 0.01 -22.56 4.19
C GLU A 171 0.59 -22.50 5.61
N LEU A 172 1.26 -21.40 5.97
CA LEU A 172 1.80 -21.22 7.32
C LEU A 172 0.71 -21.30 8.41
N LYS A 173 -0.47 -20.67 8.19
CA LYS A 173 -1.59 -20.72 9.14
C LYS A 173 -2.20 -22.10 9.28
N SER A 174 -2.16 -22.91 8.21
CA SER A 174 -2.72 -24.27 8.21
C SER A 174 -1.83 -25.28 8.96
N MET A 175 -0.55 -24.94 9.19
CA MET A 175 0.38 -25.81 9.88
C MET A 175 0.15 -25.81 11.40
N PRO A 176 0.25 -26.98 12.06
CA PRO A 176 0.20 -27.05 13.51
C PRO A 176 1.40 -26.33 14.13
N ARG A 177 1.18 -25.68 15.28
CA ARG A 177 2.21 -24.89 15.99
C ARG A 177 3.49 -25.67 16.24
N ASP A 178 3.37 -26.96 16.58
CA ASP A 178 4.52 -27.82 16.91
C ASP A 178 5.47 -28.04 15.74
N LYS A 179 5.00 -27.87 14.50
CA LYS A 179 5.85 -27.94 13.29
C LYS A 179 6.58 -26.64 12.98
N VAL A 180 6.16 -25.52 13.57
CA VAL A 180 6.65 -24.16 13.22
C VAL A 180 7.45 -23.54 14.36
N ALA A 181 7.05 -23.80 15.60
CA ALA A 181 7.69 -23.21 16.77
C ALA A 181 9.19 -23.57 16.82
N GLY A 182 10.04 -22.55 16.97
CA GLY A 182 11.49 -22.71 17.04
C GLY A 182 12.20 -22.91 15.70
N LYS A 183 11.50 -22.83 14.56
CA LYS A 183 12.08 -22.95 13.21
C LYS A 183 12.15 -21.59 12.50
N ILE A 184 13.05 -21.48 11.52
CA ILE A 184 13.11 -20.34 10.60
C ILE A 184 12.15 -20.61 9.44
N VAL A 185 11.16 -19.74 9.25
CA VAL A 185 10.17 -19.88 8.17
C VAL A 185 10.67 -19.18 6.91
N LEU A 186 10.89 -19.94 5.84
CA LEU A 186 11.23 -19.44 4.52
C LEU A 186 9.98 -19.33 3.65
N PHE A 187 9.58 -18.12 3.30
CA PHE A 187 8.52 -17.89 2.32
C PHE A 187 9.08 -18.02 0.90
N ASN A 188 8.76 -19.12 0.22
CA ASN A 188 9.10 -19.36 -1.17
C ASN A 188 7.90 -19.08 -2.07
N TYR A 189 7.48 -17.82 -2.10
CA TYR A 189 6.39 -17.36 -2.96
C TYR A 189 6.95 -16.98 -4.35
N PRO A 190 6.32 -17.42 -5.46
CA PRO A 190 6.80 -17.09 -6.79
C PRO A 190 6.71 -15.58 -7.05
N PHE A 191 7.84 -14.96 -7.38
CA PHE A 191 7.85 -13.55 -7.77
C PHE A 191 7.48 -13.41 -9.25
N ASP A 192 6.34 -12.77 -9.53
CA ASP A 192 5.89 -12.50 -10.90
C ASP A 192 6.71 -11.37 -11.54
N LYS A 193 7.69 -11.78 -12.36
CA LYS A 193 8.58 -10.86 -13.07
C LYS A 193 7.85 -10.01 -14.11
N GLN A 194 6.80 -10.55 -14.74
CA GLN A 194 6.06 -9.81 -15.78
C GLN A 194 5.23 -8.70 -15.12
N MET A 195 4.52 -9.04 -14.04
CA MET A 195 3.79 -8.06 -13.23
C MET A 195 4.73 -6.97 -12.68
N ALA A 196 5.94 -7.35 -12.25
CA ALA A 196 6.96 -6.40 -11.81
C ALA A 196 7.42 -5.47 -12.94
N ALA A 197 7.67 -5.99 -14.15
CA ALA A 197 8.07 -5.20 -15.32
C ALA A 197 6.99 -4.20 -15.76
N GLU A 198 5.72 -4.55 -15.59
CA GLU A 198 4.57 -3.67 -15.85
C GLU A 198 4.35 -2.61 -14.75
N GLY A 199 5.24 -2.52 -13.77
CA GLY A 199 5.13 -1.57 -12.65
C GLY A 199 4.09 -1.97 -11.59
N ARG A 200 3.57 -3.20 -11.65
CA ARG A 200 2.56 -3.73 -10.73
C ARG A 200 3.12 -4.70 -9.69
N GLY A 201 4.43 -4.83 -9.56
CA GLY A 201 5.06 -5.81 -8.66
C GLY A 201 4.68 -5.68 -7.18
N ILE A 202 4.20 -4.52 -6.74
CA ILE A 202 3.69 -4.28 -5.37
C ILE A 202 2.21 -4.68 -5.22
N LEU A 203 1.47 -4.78 -6.33
CA LEU A 203 0.04 -5.08 -6.37
C LEU A 203 -0.28 -6.58 -6.27
N ASP A 204 0.72 -7.43 -6.04
CA ASP A 204 0.45 -8.82 -5.68
C ASP A 204 -0.17 -8.85 -4.28
N ARG A 205 -1.50 -8.88 -4.27
CA ARG A 205 -2.34 -8.59 -3.11
C ARG A 205 -2.24 -9.55 -1.92
N PRO A 206 -1.81 -10.83 -2.01
CA PRO A 206 -1.79 -11.68 -0.83
C PRO A 206 -0.70 -11.30 0.18
N ILE A 207 0.46 -10.81 -0.26
CA ILE A 207 1.60 -10.52 0.65
C ILE A 207 1.55 -9.06 1.14
N THR A 208 1.35 -8.10 0.25
CA THR A 208 1.41 -6.66 0.58
C THR A 208 0.28 -6.22 1.51
N GLN A 209 -0.95 -6.71 1.30
CA GLN A 209 -2.12 -6.35 2.14
C GLN A 209 -2.03 -6.94 3.56
N MET A 210 -1.33 -8.07 3.74
CA MET A 210 -1.18 -8.73 5.04
C MET A 210 -0.01 -8.19 5.86
N MET A 211 1.11 -7.79 5.23
CA MET A 211 2.23 -7.17 5.95
C MET A 211 1.86 -5.84 6.61
N HIS A 212 1.03 -5.01 5.96
CA HIS A 212 0.58 -3.73 6.54
C HIS A 212 -0.39 -3.88 7.73
N ARG A 213 -1.08 -5.03 7.87
CA ARG A 213 -2.18 -5.17 8.85
C ARG A 213 -1.76 -5.88 10.15
N LYS A 214 -0.66 -6.64 10.17
CA LYS A 214 -0.33 -7.52 11.30
C LYS A 214 1.10 -7.41 11.86
N PHE A 215 2.06 -6.86 11.14
CA PHE A 215 3.36 -6.51 11.72
C PHE A 215 3.29 -5.10 12.30
N GLN A 216 2.51 -4.93 13.38
CA GLN A 216 2.72 -3.79 14.27
C GLN A 216 3.99 -4.11 15.08
N PRO A 217 5.04 -3.30 14.99
CA PRO A 217 6.25 -3.56 15.76
C PRO A 217 5.91 -3.48 17.26
N ALA A 218 6.37 -4.47 18.03
CA ALA A 218 6.14 -4.58 19.48
C ALA A 218 6.71 -3.38 20.27
N GLN A 219 7.58 -2.58 19.65
CA GLN A 219 8.03 -1.28 20.11
C GLN A 219 8.12 -0.35 18.89
N LEU A 220 7.43 0.78 18.91
CA LEU A 220 7.58 1.79 17.87
C LEU A 220 9.04 2.30 17.92
N PRO A 221 9.75 2.37 16.77
CA PRO A 221 11.07 2.96 16.73
C PRO A 221 11.03 4.38 17.29
N GLN A 222 12.11 4.83 17.92
CA GLN A 222 12.22 6.23 18.34
C GLN A 222 11.91 7.13 17.15
N ARG A 223 11.06 8.14 17.37
CA ARG A 223 10.69 9.06 16.29
C ARG A 223 11.68 10.21 16.27
N THR A 224 12.25 10.44 15.10
CA THR A 224 13.16 11.57 14.88
C THR A 224 12.42 12.62 14.05
N PRO A 225 12.53 13.91 14.39
CA PRO A 225 12.06 14.96 13.51
C PRO A 225 12.91 14.99 12.24
N ILE A 226 12.26 15.08 11.08
CA ILE A 226 12.88 15.45 9.82
C ILE A 226 12.24 16.72 9.25
#